data_AF-A0A3C1Z5J1-F1
#
_entry.id   AF-A0A3C1Z5J1-F1
#
_cell.length_a   1.000
_cell.length_b   1.000
_cell.length_c   1.000
_cell.angle_alpha   90.00
_cell.angle_beta   90.00
_cell.angle_gamma   90.00
#
_symmetry.space_group_name_H-M   'P 1'
#
loop_
_entity.id
_entity.type
_entity.pdbx_description
1 polymer ?
#
loop_
_entity_poly.entity_id
_entity_poly.type
_entity_poly.pdbx_seq_one_letter_code
_entity_poly.pdbx_strand_id
1 'polypeptide(L)' 'SLESTLEGDVDLQGFLGLSDHVRPGYQAIRVTFTVRSDASPEQLRELAKFSPIYDTVTNPVPVTIHVQAK' A
#
# COMPACT_ATOMS: atom_id res chain seq x y z
N SER A 1 15.08 13.89 11.20
CA SER A 1 14.61 13.99 9.80
C SER A 1 14.05 12.65 9.38
N LEU A 2 13.19 12.63 8.36
CA LEU A 2 12.55 11.42 7.84
C LEU A 2 12.60 11.46 6.32
N GLU A 3 13.10 10.39 5.73
CA GLU A 3 13.02 10.12 4.29
C GLU A 3 12.32 8.77 4.09
N SER A 4 11.51 8.68 3.03
CA SER A 4 10.79 7.46 2.70
C SER A 4 10.86 7.17 1.21
N THR A 5 11.16 5.92 0.86
CA THR A 5 11.10 5.41 -0.51
C THR A 5 10.00 4.37 -0.59
N LEU A 6 9.14 4.49 -1.60
CA LEU A 6 8.04 3.57 -1.85
C LEU A 6 8.21 2.97 -3.24
N GLU A 7 8.13 1.65 -3.34
CA GLU A 7 8.16 0.90 -4.58
C GLU A 7 6.96 -0.03 -4.64
N GLY A 8 6.43 -0.26 -5.85
CA GLY A 8 5.34 -1.21 -6.04
C GLY A 8 5.42 -1.88 -7.39
N ASP A 9 5.04 -3.16 -7.44
CA ASP A 9 4.99 -3.94 -8.68
C ASP A 9 3.58 -3.96 -9.24
N VAL A 10 3.44 -3.72 -10.54
CA VAL A 10 2.19 -3.81 -11.26
C VAL A 10 2.41 -4.66 -12.50
N ASP A 11 1.52 -5.60 -12.74
CA ASP A 11 1.45 -6.31 -14.02
C ASP A 11 0.44 -5.58 -14.92
N LEU A 12 0.94 -5.06 -16.04
CA LEU A 12 0.15 -4.29 -16.99
C LEU A 12 -0.97 -5.11 -17.64
N GLN A 13 -0.83 -6.43 -17.72
CA GLN A 13 -1.88 -7.28 -18.28
C GLN A 13 -3.15 -7.21 -17.43
N GLY A 14 -3.03 -7.34 -16.11
CA GLY A 14 -4.18 -7.19 -15.21
C GLY A 14 -4.63 -5.73 -15.10
N PHE A 15 -3.68 -4.80 -15.00
CA PHE A 15 -3.99 -3.36 -14.86
C PHE A 15 -4.78 -2.79 -16.04
N LEU A 16 -4.46 -3.21 -17.27
CA LEU A 16 -5.14 -2.78 -18.49
C LEU A 16 -6.31 -3.69 -18.88
N GLY A 17 -6.63 -4.72 -18.09
CA GLY A 17 -7.72 -5.67 -18.39
C GLY A 17 -7.46 -6.57 -19.60
N LEU A 18 -6.19 -6.86 -19.90
CA LEU A 18 -5.77 -7.74 -21.00
C LEU A 18 -5.73 -9.22 -20.62
N SER A 19 -5.85 -9.54 -19.32
CA SER A 19 -5.86 -10.91 -18.81
C SER A 19 -6.72 -11.04 -17.56
N ASP A 20 -7.63 -12.02 -17.55
CA ASP A 20 -8.50 -12.34 -16.41
C ASP A 20 -7.77 -13.17 -15.34
N HIS A 21 -6.57 -13.65 -15.63
CA HIS A 21 -5.75 -14.45 -14.70
C HIS A 21 -4.86 -13.59 -13.80
N VAL A 22 -4.71 -12.30 -14.10
CA VAL A 22 -3.83 -11.39 -13.38
C VAL A 22 -4.67 -10.40 -12.58
N ARG A 23 -4.49 -10.38 -11.26
CA ARG A 23 -5.21 -9.43 -10.41
C ARG A 23 -4.89 -7.98 -10.85
N PRO A 24 -5.90 -7.14 -11.10
CA PRO A 24 -5.69 -5.72 -11.33
C PRO A 24 -5.23 -5.04 -10.03
N GLY A 25 -4.07 -4.38 -10.08
CA GLY A 25 -3.51 -3.60 -8.97
C GLY A 25 -2.07 -3.95 -8.62
N TYR A 26 -1.59 -3.45 -7.48
CA TYR A 26 -0.26 -3.76 -6.97
C TYR A 26 -0.16 -5.22 -6.54
N GLN A 27 0.92 -5.89 -6.97
CA GLN A 27 1.25 -7.26 -6.56
C GLN A 27 2.10 -7.29 -5.29
N ALA A 28 2.92 -6.26 -5.09
CA ALA A 28 3.68 -6.04 -3.88
C ALA A 28 3.97 -4.55 -3.72
N ILE A 29 4.08 -4.11 -2.46
CA ILE A 29 4.48 -2.74 -2.07
C ILE A 29 5.62 -2.88 -1.08
N ARG A 30 6.70 -2.13 -1.28
CA ARG A 30 7.84 -2.06 -0.37
C ARG A 30 8.05 -0.62 0.05
N VAL A 31 8.22 -0.41 1.35
CA VAL A 31 8.44 0.91 1.93
C VAL A 31 9.71 0.86 2.77
N THR A 32 10.62 1.78 2.50
CA THR A 32 11.86 1.97 3.26
C THR A 32 11.82 3.33 3.92
N PHE A 33 11.92 3.37 5.25
CA PHE A 33 12.04 4.62 6.01
C PHE A 33 13.48 4.80 6.50
N THR A 34 14.07 5.94 6.19
CA THR A 34 15.36 6.38 6.73
C THR A 34 15.09 7.49 7.74
N VAL A 35 15.26 7.18 9.03
CA VAL A 35 14.90 8.08 10.13
C VAL A 35 16.13 8.49 10.91
N ARG A 36 16.27 9.79 11.17
CA ARG A 36 17.21 10.34 12.17
C ARG A 36 16.43 10.82 13.37
N SER A 37 16.50 10.08 14.47
CA SER A 37 15.81 10.34 15.74
C SER A 37 16.53 9.66 16.92
N ASP A 38 16.22 10.06 18.14
CA ASP A 38 16.69 9.41 19.37
C ASP A 38 15.84 8.19 19.81
N ALA A 39 14.78 7.88 19.04
CA ALA A 39 13.93 6.72 19.30
C ALA A 39 14.64 5.40 18.96
N SER A 40 14.32 4.35 19.72
CA SER A 40 14.81 3.00 19.45
C SER A 40 14.25 2.42 18.13
N PRO A 41 14.97 1.48 17.50
CA PRO A 41 14.47 0.78 16.31
C PRO A 41 13.11 0.12 16.52
N GLU A 42 12.84 -0.40 17.72
CA GLU A 42 11.58 -1.05 18.08
C GLU A 42 10.44 -0.03 18.10
N GLN A 43 10.64 1.14 18.70
CA GLN A 43 9.64 2.23 18.69
C GLN A 43 9.34 2.69 17.27
N LEU A 44 10.37 2.83 16.42
CA LEU A 44 10.19 3.23 15.03
C LEU A 44 9.42 2.18 14.22
N ARG A 45 9.67 0.89 14.45
CA ARG A 45 8.92 -0.20 13.80
C ARG A 45 7.44 -0.21 14.19
N GLU A 46 7.14 0.00 15.47
CA GLU A 46 5.76 0.05 15.92
C GLU A 46 5.03 1.25 15.33
N LEU A 47 5.66 2.43 15.31
CA LEU A 47 5.10 3.63 14.66
C LEU A 47 4.78 3.41 13.17
N ALA A 48 5.62 2.68 12.44
CA ALA A 48 5.36 2.37 11.04
C ALA A 48 4.09 1.50 10.84
N LYS A 49 3.82 0.57 11.77
CA LYS A 49 2.63 -0.30 11.73
C LYS A 49 1.34 0.42 12.12
N PHE A 50 1.42 1.53 12.85
CA PHE A 50 0.26 2.37 13.18
C PHE A 50 -0.29 3.17 11.98
N SER A 51 0.30 3.04 10.80
CA SER A 51 -0.17 3.72 9.59
C SER A 51 -1.57 3.23 9.16
N PRO A 52 -2.58 4.12 9.08
CA PRO A 52 -3.91 3.74 8.58
C PRO A 52 -3.89 3.22 7.14
N ILE A 53 -2.93 3.69 6.34
CA ILE A 53 -2.75 3.22 4.97
C ILE A 53 -2.18 1.81 4.94
N TYR A 54 -1.24 1.48 5.84
CA TYR A 54 -0.73 0.12 5.97
C TYR A 54 -1.87 -0.86 6.31
N ASP A 55 -2.73 -0.51 7.26
CA ASP A 55 -3.93 -1.30 7.58
C ASP A 55 -4.85 -1.45 6.36
N THR A 56 -5.19 -0.35 5.70
CA THR A 56 -6.06 -0.32 4.51
C THR A 56 -5.56 -1.20 3.36
N VAL A 57 -4.24 -1.26 3.12
CA VAL A 57 -3.67 -2.05 2.01
C VAL A 57 -3.41 -3.51 2.37
N THR A 58 -3.27 -3.83 3.66
CA THR A 58 -3.02 -5.20 4.13
C THR A 58 -4.28 -5.95 4.53
N ASN A 59 -5.38 -5.22 4.79
CA ASN A 59 -6.65 -5.78 5.20
C ASN A 59 -7.77 -5.45 4.19
N PRO A 60 -8.73 -6.36 3.96
CA PRO A 60 -9.88 -6.06 3.10
C PRO A 60 -10.75 -4.95 3.70
N VAL A 61 -10.93 -3.86 2.95
CA VAL A 61 -11.87 -2.79 3.29
C VAL A 61 -13.16 -2.99 2.47
N PRO A 62 -14.34 -3.13 3.11
CA PRO A 62 -15.61 -3.23 2.39
C PRO A 62 -15.88 -1.95 1.59
N VAL A 63 -16.07 -2.09 0.26
CA VAL A 63 -16.39 -0.97 -0.63
C VAL A 63 -17.76 -1.21 -1.25
N THR A 64 -18.65 -0.22 -1.13
CA THR A 64 -19.97 -0.22 -1.79
C THR A 64 -19.96 0.83 -2.89
N ILE A 65 -20.30 0.43 -4.12
CA ILE A 65 -20.36 1.33 -5.27
C ILE A 65 -21.83 1.53 -5.66
N HIS A 66 -22.26 2.80 -5.72
CA HIS A 66 -23.58 3.18 -6.23
C HIS A 66 -23.41 3.92 -7.56
N VAL A 67 -24.13 3.48 -8.58
CA VAL A 67 -24.17 4.14 -9.89
C VAL A 67 -25.58 4.66 -10.12
N GLN A 68 -25.71 5.94 -10.44
CA GLN A 68 -26.98 6.57 -10.82
C GLN A 68 -26.87 7.07 -12.25
N ALA A 69 -27.72 6.54 -13.13
CA ALA A 69 -27.93 7.08 -14.46
C ALA A 69 -28.92 8.26 -14.38
N LYS A 70 -28.70 9.28 -15.21
CA LYS A 70 -29.68 10.35 -15.42
C LYS A 70 -30.76 9.90 -16.40
#